data_AF-A0A6J1N6Z6-F1
#
_entry.id   AF-A0A6J1N6Z6-F1
#
_cell.length_a   1.000
_cell.length_b   1.000
_cell.length_c   1.000
_cell.angle_alpha   90.00
_cell.angle_beta   90.00
_cell.angle_gamma   90.00
#
_symmetry.space_group_name_H-M   'P 1'
#
loop_
_entity.id
_entity.type
_entity.pdbx_description
1 polymer ?
#
loop_
_entity_poly.entity_id
_entity_poly.type
_entity_poly.pdbx_seq_one_letter_code
_entity_poly.pdbx_strand_id
1 'polypeptide(L)'
;MNSVISAVIVILAVNVSTAFGWGYRASDQRRWAVLHPACGGRQQSPIAITARQAIPISIPAMELIGYQNPLPGPLTTTNNGHSGIIPCLLTRFSF
;
A
#
# COMPACT_ATOMS: atom_id res chain seq x y z
N MET A 1 34.46 2.20 30.52
CA MET A 1 34.03 2.91 29.31
C MET A 1 32.89 2.15 28.62
N ASN A 2 31.88 1.64 29.34
CA ASN A 2 31.26 0.37 28.89
C ASN A 2 29.71 0.31 28.92
N SER A 3 29.00 0.91 29.89
CA SER A 3 27.54 0.70 29.99
C SER A 3 26.70 1.88 29.48
N VAL A 4 27.16 3.11 29.72
CA VAL A 4 26.46 4.33 29.26
C VAL A 4 26.53 4.47 27.74
N ILE A 5 27.69 4.21 27.15
CA ILE A 5 27.88 4.25 25.69
C ILE A 5 27.02 3.17 25.02
N SER A 6 26.97 1.96 25.58
CA SER A 6 26.10 0.88 25.09
C SER A 6 24.62 1.27 25.16
N ALA A 7 24.17 1.83 26.29
CA ALA A 7 22.79 2.31 26.45
C ALA A 7 22.43 3.42 25.44
N VAL A 8 23.35 4.37 25.19
CA VAL A 8 23.16 5.44 24.19
C VAL A 8 23.08 4.86 22.78
N ILE A 9 23.92 3.88 22.43
CA ILE A 9 23.87 3.18 21.13
C ILE A 9 22.54 2.42 20.98
N VAL A 10 22.07 1.73 22.01
CA VAL A 10 20.79 1.01 22.00
C VAL A 10 19.62 1.99 21.83
N ILE A 11 19.61 3.09 22.58
CA ILE A 11 18.57 4.12 22.47
C ILE A 11 18.57 4.74 21.07
N LEU A 12 19.74 5.08 20.51
CA LEU A 12 19.85 5.61 19.15
C LEU A 12 19.36 4.59 18.10
N ALA A 13 19.74 3.32 18.21
CA ALA A 13 19.32 2.26 17.29
C ALA A 13 17.79 2.02 17.33
N VAL A 14 17.17 2.09 18.51
CA VAL A 14 15.71 1.99 18.68
C VAL A 14 15.00 3.17 18.01
N ASN A 15 15.53 4.40 18.14
CA ASN A 15 14.95 5.59 17.49
C ASN A 15 15.11 5.59 15.96
N VAL A 16 16.17 4.99 15.42
CA VAL A 16 16.34 4.82 13.96
C VAL A 16 15.31 3.82 13.40
N SER A 17 14.92 2.83 14.20
CA SER A 17 13.96 1.79 13.79
C SER A 17 12.51 2.27 13.72
N THR A 18 12.17 3.42 14.31
CA THR A 18 10.83 4.01 14.27
C THR A 18 10.64 5.00 13.10
N ALA A 19 11.71 5.28 12.32
CA ALA A 19 11.67 6.15 11.15
C ALA A 19 11.30 5.44 9.83
N PHE A 20 10.85 4.19 9.88
CA PHE A 20 10.45 3.36 8.73
C PHE A 20 8.95 3.45 8.37
N GLY A 21 8.28 4.54 8.77
CA GLY A 21 6.90 4.82 8.36
C GLY A 21 6.85 5.65 7.08
N TRP A 22 5.82 5.45 6.26
CA TRP A 22 5.47 6.34 5.16
C TRP A 22 4.18 7.09 5.50
N GLY A 23 4.04 8.32 5.02
CA GLY A 23 2.86 9.17 5.27
C GLY A 23 2.32 9.78 3.98
N TYR A 24 1.07 10.24 4.02
CA TYR A 24 0.42 10.89 2.86
C TYR A 24 0.64 12.41 2.79
N ARG A 25 1.38 13.03 3.72
CA ARG A 25 1.72 14.44 3.58
C ARG A 25 2.62 14.61 2.36
N ALA A 26 2.51 15.75 1.66
CA ALA A 26 3.32 16.03 0.49
C ALA A 26 4.84 15.93 0.76
N SER A 27 5.29 16.29 1.97
CA SER A 27 6.68 16.13 2.41
C SER A 27 7.13 14.67 2.45
N ASP A 28 6.24 13.78 2.88
CA ASP A 28 6.53 12.37 3.11
C ASP A 28 6.49 11.60 1.79
N GLN A 29 5.48 11.90 0.96
CA GLN A 29 5.32 11.33 -0.38
C GLN A 29 6.54 11.59 -1.28
N ARG A 30 7.09 12.81 -1.24
CA ARG A 30 8.32 13.14 -1.98
C ARG A 30 9.52 12.29 -1.57
N ARG A 31 9.52 11.75 -0.34
CA ARG A 31 10.60 10.90 0.20
C ARG A 31 10.35 9.42 0.00
N TRP A 32 9.18 8.99 -0.48
CA TRP A 32 8.90 7.57 -0.70
C TRP A 32 9.93 6.92 -1.61
N ALA A 33 10.37 7.61 -2.67
CA ALA A 33 11.41 7.12 -3.58
C ALA A 33 12.78 6.88 -2.92
N VAL A 34 13.06 7.53 -1.78
CA VAL A 34 14.33 7.36 -1.04
C VAL A 34 14.38 6.00 -0.34
N LEU A 35 13.27 5.60 0.27
CA LEU A 35 13.16 4.34 1.03
C LEU A 35 12.61 3.19 0.17
N HIS A 36 11.82 3.52 -0.85
CA HIS A 36 11.16 2.60 -1.77
C HIS A 36 11.44 3.05 -3.21
N PRO A 37 12.58 2.66 -3.81
CA PRO A 37 13.00 3.15 -5.13
C PRO A 37 11.96 2.98 -6.24
N ALA A 38 11.11 1.95 -6.14
CA ALA A 38 10.00 1.73 -7.06
C ALA A 38 9.03 2.93 -7.13
N CYS A 39 8.85 3.69 -6.04
CA CYS A 39 8.00 4.87 -5.99
C CYS A 39 8.49 6.04 -6.87
N GLY A 40 9.77 6.04 -7.25
CA GLY A 40 10.36 7.02 -8.16
C GLY A 40 10.39 6.57 -9.63
N GLY A 41 9.75 5.45 -9.97
CA GLY A 41 9.75 4.89 -11.32
C GLY A 41 8.98 5.74 -12.33
N ARG A 42 9.15 5.44 -13.63
CA ARG A 42 8.44 6.14 -14.72
C ARG A 42 7.00 5.65 -14.94
N GLN A 43 6.65 4.52 -14.35
CA GLN A 43 5.34 3.85 -14.50
C GLN A 43 4.67 3.79 -13.13
N GLN A 44 4.29 4.97 -12.60
CA GLN A 44 3.64 5.10 -11.30
C GLN A 44 2.15 5.45 -11.48
N SER A 45 1.37 5.09 -10.47
CA SER A 45 -0.03 5.44 -10.32
C SER A 45 -0.22 6.35 -9.10
N PRO A 46 -1.29 7.18 -9.05
CA PRO A 46 -2.31 7.39 -10.07
C PRO A 46 -1.84 8.27 -11.24
N ILE A 47 -2.58 8.24 -12.35
CA ILE A 47 -2.39 9.14 -13.50
C ILE A 47 -3.71 9.85 -13.83
N ALA A 48 -3.61 11.05 -14.42
CA ALA A 48 -4.77 11.71 -15.00
C ALA A 48 -5.12 11.05 -16.34
N ILE A 49 -6.31 10.46 -16.43
CA ILE A 49 -6.82 9.85 -17.67
C ILE A 49 -7.70 10.88 -18.38
N THR A 50 -7.42 11.16 -19.66
CA THR A 50 -8.29 12.00 -20.50
C THR A 50 -8.86 11.19 -21.65
N ALA A 51 -10.19 11.28 -21.85
CA ALA A 51 -10.87 10.48 -22.87
C ALA A 51 -10.34 10.71 -24.29
N ARG A 52 -9.85 11.93 -24.58
CA ARG A 52 -9.27 12.28 -25.90
C ARG A 52 -7.93 11.61 -26.19
N GLN A 53 -7.20 11.19 -25.15
CA GLN A 53 -5.90 10.51 -25.28
C GLN A 53 -6.02 9.00 -25.14
N ALA A 54 -7.19 8.49 -24.76
CA ALA A 54 -7.44 7.06 -24.64
C ALA A 54 -7.52 6.43 -26.04
N ILE A 55 -6.78 5.34 -26.25
CA ILE A 55 -6.81 4.57 -27.48
C ILE A 55 -7.88 3.48 -27.31
N PRO A 56 -8.97 3.49 -28.10
CA PRO A 56 -9.97 2.44 -28.02
C PRO A 56 -9.37 1.12 -28.51
N ILE A 57 -9.43 0.10 -27.67
CA ILE A 57 -9.02 -1.26 -28.01
C ILE A 57 -10.24 -2.17 -27.87
N SER A 58 -10.43 -3.06 -28.84
CA SER A 58 -11.47 -4.07 -28.77
C SER A 58 -11.02 -5.18 -27.82
N ILE A 59 -11.47 -5.10 -26.57
CA ILE A 59 -11.24 -6.11 -25.55
C ILE A 59 -12.58 -6.73 -25.14
N PRO A 60 -12.61 -8.03 -24.77
CA PRO A 60 -13.83 -8.65 -24.27
C PRO A 60 -14.31 -7.95 -23.00
N ALA A 61 -15.63 -7.98 -22.79
CA ALA A 61 -16.21 -7.50 -21.55
C ALA A 61 -15.67 -8.32 -20.36
N MET A 62 -15.42 -7.65 -19.24
CA MET A 62 -14.99 -8.32 -18.01
C MET A 62 -16.15 -9.12 -17.41
N GLU A 63 -15.94 -10.41 -17.19
CA GLU A 63 -16.90 -11.27 -16.50
C GLU A 63 -16.66 -11.21 -14.98
N LEU A 64 -17.70 -10.87 -14.22
CA LEU A 64 -17.65 -10.80 -12.77
C LEU A 64 -18.27 -12.07 -12.17
N ILE A 65 -17.44 -13.06 -11.87
CA ILE A 65 -17.90 -14.33 -11.30
C ILE A 65 -18.02 -14.21 -9.78
N GLY A 66 -19.21 -14.46 -9.25
CA GLY A 66 -19.49 -14.51 -7.80
C GLY A 66 -19.73 -13.16 -7.14
N TYR A 67 -19.58 -12.04 -7.85
CA TYR A 67 -19.85 -10.68 -7.34
C TYR A 67 -21.35 -10.37 -7.19
N GLN A 68 -22.21 -11.18 -7.82
CA GLN A 68 -23.65 -11.15 -7.61
C GLN A 68 -24.08 -11.76 -6.27
N ASN A 69 -23.21 -12.55 -5.63
CA ASN A 69 -23.52 -13.19 -4.37
C ASN A 69 -23.19 -12.24 -3.22
N PRO A 70 -24.03 -12.19 -2.16
CA PRO A 70 -23.66 -11.51 -0.93
C PRO A 70 -22.33 -12.06 -0.38
N LEU A 71 -21.48 -11.18 0.14
CA LEU A 71 -20.25 -11.60 0.79
C LEU A 71 -20.58 -12.48 2.01
N PRO A 72 -19.85 -13.59 2.23
CA PRO A 72 -20.15 -14.53 3.30
C PRO A 72 -19.73 -14.00 4.67
N GLY A 73 -20.63 -14.15 5.67
CA GLY A 73 -20.33 -13.98 7.10
C GLY A 73 -19.90 -12.57 7.52
N PRO A 74 -19.75 -12.28 8.83
CA PRO A 74 -19.48 -10.92 9.26
C PRO A 74 -18.18 -10.41 8.62
N LEU A 75 -18.32 -9.35 7.83
CA LEU A 75 -17.19 -8.69 7.18
C LEU A 75 -16.30 -8.07 8.24
N THR A 76 -15.04 -8.47 8.26
CA THR A 76 -14.03 -7.78 9.06
C THR A 76 -13.60 -6.51 8.34
N THR A 77 -13.45 -5.41 9.08
CA THR A 77 -12.88 -4.17 8.55
C THR A 77 -11.73 -3.77 9.46
N THR A 78 -10.56 -3.56 8.86
CA THR A 78 -9.34 -3.22 9.59
C THR A 78 -8.89 -1.82 9.20
N ASN A 79 -8.76 -0.93 10.17
CA ASN A 79 -8.10 0.35 9.96
C ASN A 79 -6.58 0.16 10.16
N ASN A 80 -5.79 0.37 9.11
CA ASN A 80 -4.33 0.24 9.18
C ASN A 80 -3.61 1.58 9.43
N GLY A 81 -4.34 2.66 9.77
CA GLY A 81 -3.82 4.02 9.93
C GLY A 81 -3.65 4.78 8.61
N HIS A 82 -3.88 4.14 7.46
CA HIS A 82 -3.77 4.72 6.11
C HIS A 82 -5.08 4.61 5.32
N SER A 83 -5.85 3.53 5.52
CA SER A 83 -7.14 3.26 4.90
C SER A 83 -7.95 2.27 5.75
N GLY A 84 -9.24 2.15 5.47
CA GLY A 84 -10.06 1.03 5.92
C GLY A 84 -9.94 -0.12 4.92
N ILE A 85 -9.49 -1.29 5.38
CA ILE A 85 -9.32 -2.49 4.56
C ILE A 85 -10.43 -3.47 4.89
N ILE A 86 -11.14 -3.93 3.86
CA ILE A 86 -12.00 -5.12 3.94
C ILE A 86 -11.21 -6.25 3.28
N PRO A 87 -10.67 -7.22 4.03
CA PRO A 87 -9.94 -8.32 3.44
C PRO A 87 -10.90 -9.15 2.60
N CYS A 88 -10.53 -9.37 1.35
CA CYS A 88 -11.23 -10.30 0.48
C CYS A 88 -10.95 -11.72 0.99
N LEU A 89 -11.81 -12.21 1.88
CA LEU A 89 -11.79 -13.61 2.34
C LEU A 89 -12.46 -14.49 1.27
N LEU A 90 -12.00 -14.44 0.02
CA LEU A 90 -12.26 -15.53 -0.92
C LEU A 90 -11.43 -16.72 -0.43
N THR A 91 -11.99 -17.47 0.52
CA THR A 91 -11.51 -18.80 0.85
C THR A 91 -11.55 -19.62 -0.44
N ARG A 92 -10.36 -19.90 -0.97
CA ARG A 92 -10.07 -21.00 -1.91
C ARG A 92 -10.61 -20.79 -3.33
N PHE A 93 -9.83 -20.12 -4.18
CA PHE A 93 -9.77 -20.51 -5.59
C PHE A 93 -9.10 -21.89 -5.66
N SER A 94 -9.89 -22.96 -5.56
CA SER A 94 -9.46 -24.27 -6.06
C SER A 94 -9.75 -24.27 -7.57
N PHE A 95 -8.70 -24.13 -8.38
CA PHE A 95 -8.69 -24.68 -9.73
C PHE A 95 -8.59 -26.21 -9.63
#